data_AF-A0A7J4EMH9-F1
#
_entry.id   AF-A0A7J4EMH9-F1
#
_cell.length_a   1.000
_cell.length_b   1.000
_cell.length_c   1.000
_cell.angle_alpha   90.00
_cell.angle_beta   90.00
_cell.angle_gamma   90.00
#
_symmetry.space_group_name_H-M   'P 1'
#
loop_
_entity.id
_entity.type
_entity.pdbx_description
1 polymer ?
#
loop_
_entity_poly.entity_id
_entity_poly.type
_entity_poly.pdbx_seq_one_letter_code
_entity_poly.pdbx_strand_id
1 'polypeptide(L)'
;MPYPPAHILFSLVFVLPAIYVFLRDLANKNANSDEVKSIFFIIFLMSFTSLFADIGVIIGVSRYKLHNIPFTIIVAIIGAFIGYVFYKNTRILLPASILAAVGHLSHLILDELSHNNKQQYLYPFIQEDFRFENIRIRIIIDGISLFYHQSQFLFMVLYFAFLAIMAIFALEQLGYEIRYKKQG
;
A
#
# COMPACT_ATOMS: atom_id res chain seq x y z
N MET A 1 16.03 -1.52 5.26
CA MET A 1 14.59 -1.80 5.39
C MET A 1 14.05 -0.86 6.43
N PRO A 2 12.98 -0.12 6.13
CA PRO A 2 12.17 0.54 7.13
C PRO A 2 11.80 -0.47 8.21
N TYR A 3 11.70 -0.02 9.46
CA TYR A 3 11.25 -0.92 10.53
C TYR A 3 9.78 -1.32 10.29
N PRO A 4 9.32 -2.49 10.77
CA PRO A 4 7.93 -2.95 10.60
C PRO A 4 6.85 -1.90 10.91
N PRO A 5 6.99 -1.05 11.95
CA PRO A 5 6.02 0.03 12.19
C PRO A 5 5.92 1.04 11.04
N ALA A 6 7.01 1.33 10.32
CA ALA A 6 6.99 2.25 9.19
C ALA A 6 6.19 1.68 8.02
N HIS A 7 6.33 0.38 7.71
CA HIS A 7 5.53 -0.29 6.69
C HIS A 7 4.05 -0.29 7.04
N ILE A 8 3.72 -0.59 8.30
CA ILE A 8 2.33 -0.53 8.79
C ILE A 8 1.77 0.89 8.61
N LEU A 9 2.44 1.90 9.17
CA LEU A 9 1.95 3.29 9.12
C LEU A 9 1.83 3.79 7.68
N PHE A 10 2.79 3.47 6.81
CA PHE A 10 2.76 3.85 5.41
C PHE A 10 1.59 3.19 4.66
N SER A 11 1.32 1.91 4.91
CA SER A 11 0.16 1.22 4.33
C SER A 11 -1.17 1.90 4.73
N LEU A 12 -1.27 2.36 5.98
CA LEU A 12 -2.48 3.02 6.49
C LEU A 12 -2.74 4.40 5.87
N VAL A 13 -1.73 5.04 5.26
CA VAL A 13 -1.89 6.32 4.54
C VAL A 13 -2.99 6.20 3.47
N PHE A 14 -3.07 5.06 2.78
CA PHE A 14 -4.04 4.82 1.71
C PHE A 14 -5.50 4.67 2.20
N VAL A 15 -5.71 4.43 3.49
CA VAL A 15 -7.04 4.29 4.11
C VAL A 15 -7.33 5.36 5.16
N LEU A 16 -6.50 6.41 5.25
CA LEU A 16 -6.73 7.56 6.13
C LEU A 16 -8.12 8.19 5.98
N PRO A 17 -8.71 8.32 4.77
CA PRO A 17 -10.07 8.83 4.65
C PRO A 17 -11.10 8.01 5.44
N ALA A 18 -10.99 6.67 5.40
CA ALA A 18 -11.87 5.79 6.17
C ALA A 18 -11.63 5.89 7.67
N ILE A 19 -10.36 5.97 8.10
CA ILE A 19 -9.99 6.18 9.51
C ILE A 19 -10.55 7.52 10.02
N TYR A 20 -10.44 8.58 9.22
CA TYR A 20 -10.97 9.89 9.56
C TYR A 20 -12.50 9.88 9.71
N VAL A 21 -13.22 9.28 8.75
CA VAL A 21 -14.68 9.13 8.81
C VAL A 21 -15.09 8.37 10.06
N PHE A 22 -14.43 7.25 10.34
CA PHE A 22 -14.68 6.46 11.54
C PHE A 22 -14.43 7.26 12.83
N LEU A 23 -13.31 7.97 12.95
CA LEU A 23 -13.00 8.78 14.13
C LEU A 23 -14.01 9.92 14.33
N ARG A 24 -14.46 10.54 13.25
CA ARG A 24 -15.51 11.57 13.28
C ARG A 24 -16.83 10.97 13.79
N ASP A 25 -17.23 9.82 13.29
CA ASP A 25 -18.50 9.20 13.66
C ASP A 25 -18.45 8.63 15.10
N LEU A 26 -17.28 8.16 15.54
CA LEU A 26 -17.00 7.78 16.92
C LEU A 26 -17.09 8.98 17.88
N ALA A 27 -16.47 10.12 17.52
CA ALA A 27 -16.53 11.34 18.32
C ALA A 27 -17.96 11.88 18.46
N ASN A 28 -18.77 11.72 17.41
CA ASN A 28 -20.18 12.10 17.41
C ASN A 28 -21.11 11.06 18.06
N LYS A 29 -20.57 9.95 18.58
CA LYS A 29 -21.33 8.81 19.14
C LYS A 29 -22.32 8.19 18.13
N ASN A 30 -22.04 8.32 16.84
CA ASN A 30 -22.82 7.76 15.74
C ASN A 30 -22.22 6.44 15.22
N ALA A 31 -21.03 6.06 15.69
CA ALA A 31 -20.37 4.84 15.25
C ALA A 31 -21.12 3.58 15.70
N ASN A 32 -21.46 2.71 14.76
CA ASN A 32 -22.04 1.39 15.05
C ASN A 32 -20.94 0.33 15.21
N SER A 33 -21.25 -0.75 15.94
CA SER A 33 -20.43 -1.95 16.10
C SER A 33 -19.93 -2.54 14.77
N ASP A 34 -20.73 -2.50 13.70
CA ASP A 34 -20.33 -2.97 12.37
C ASP A 34 -19.25 -2.07 11.72
N GLU A 35 -19.29 -0.77 11.97
CA GLU A 35 -18.28 0.18 11.49
C GLU A 35 -16.97 0.01 12.26
N VAL A 36 -17.05 -0.23 13.58
CA VAL A 36 -15.89 -0.57 14.41
C VAL A 36 -15.26 -1.88 13.93
N LYS A 37 -16.08 -2.91 13.68
CA LYS A 37 -15.62 -4.18 13.14
C LYS A 37 -14.94 -4.00 11.78
N SER A 38 -15.49 -3.12 10.93
CA SER A 38 -14.97 -2.90 9.58
C SER A 38 -13.67 -2.11 9.56
N ILE A 39 -13.55 -1.04 10.35
CA ILE A 39 -12.29 -0.31 10.42
C ILE A 39 -11.18 -1.17 11.04
N PHE A 40 -11.52 -1.98 12.05
CA PHE A 40 -10.57 -2.91 12.66
C PHE A 40 -10.08 -3.94 11.63
N PHE A 41 -10.98 -4.50 10.83
CA PHE A 41 -10.63 -5.42 9.75
C PHE A 41 -9.70 -4.76 8.73
N ILE A 42 -10.00 -3.54 8.27
CA ILE A 42 -9.17 -2.81 7.30
C ILE A 42 -7.76 -2.61 7.86
N ILE A 43 -7.65 -2.07 9.08
CA ILE A 43 -6.36 -1.82 9.73
C ILE A 43 -5.59 -3.13 9.89
N PHE A 44 -6.24 -4.18 10.39
CA PHE A 44 -5.62 -5.49 10.56
C PHE A 44 -5.10 -6.04 9.24
N LEU A 45 -5.94 -6.08 8.20
CA LEU A 45 -5.60 -6.67 6.92
C LEU A 45 -4.43 -5.94 6.25
N MET A 46 -4.46 -4.60 6.23
CA MET A 46 -3.38 -3.79 5.63
C MET A 46 -2.08 -3.89 6.41
N SER A 47 -2.15 -3.86 7.74
CA SER A 47 -0.97 -4.03 8.60
C SER A 47 -0.36 -5.43 8.43
N PHE A 48 -1.19 -6.47 8.37
CA PHE A 48 -0.74 -7.84 8.21
C PHE A 48 -0.09 -8.06 6.84
N THR A 49 -0.77 -7.62 5.76
CA THR A 49 -0.31 -7.84 4.38
C THR A 49 0.85 -6.93 3.96
N SER A 50 1.04 -5.76 4.58
CA SER A 50 2.26 -4.98 4.36
C SER A 50 3.49 -5.77 4.84
N LEU A 51 3.40 -6.48 5.96
CA LEU A 51 4.52 -7.27 6.49
C LEU A 51 4.76 -8.61 5.78
N PHE A 52 3.94 -9.01 4.79
CA PHE A 52 4.08 -10.32 4.13
C PHE A 52 5.40 -10.50 3.41
N ALA A 53 5.94 -9.43 2.84
CA ALA A 53 7.21 -9.47 2.12
C ALA A 53 8.36 -9.91 3.05
N ASP A 54 8.29 -9.52 4.33
CA ASP A 54 9.30 -9.81 5.34
C ASP A 54 9.18 -11.19 5.98
N ILE A 55 8.02 -11.85 5.89
CA ILE A 55 7.81 -13.20 6.45
C ILE A 55 8.85 -14.18 5.90
N GLY A 56 9.25 -14.03 4.63
CA GLY A 56 10.26 -14.86 3.98
C GLY A 56 11.58 -14.91 4.75
N VAL A 57 11.99 -13.78 5.32
CA VAL A 57 13.19 -13.69 6.17
C VAL A 57 13.06 -14.57 7.40
N ILE A 58 11.88 -14.55 8.03
CA ILE A 58 11.59 -15.29 9.25
C ILE A 58 11.57 -16.80 8.99
N ILE A 59 11.00 -17.22 7.85
CA ILE A 59 10.87 -18.65 7.49
C ILE A 59 12.04 -19.21 6.66
N GLY A 60 13.12 -18.45 6.49
CA GLY A 60 14.31 -18.89 5.77
C GLY A 60 14.15 -18.97 4.24
N VAL A 61 13.13 -18.33 3.68
CA VAL A 61 12.91 -18.20 2.23
C VAL A 61 13.57 -16.91 1.74
N SER A 62 14.32 -16.98 0.63
CA SER A 62 15.00 -15.81 0.05
C SER A 62 14.09 -14.57 -0.07
N ARG A 63 14.57 -13.41 0.41
CA ARG A 63 13.87 -12.11 0.39
C ARG A 63 13.29 -11.77 -0.99
N TYR A 64 14.03 -12.09 -2.05
CA TYR A 64 13.66 -11.81 -3.44
C TYR A 64 12.40 -12.56 -3.92
N LYS A 65 12.03 -13.66 -3.28
CA LYS A 65 10.84 -14.44 -3.68
C LYS A 65 9.52 -13.78 -3.26
N LEU A 66 9.53 -13.00 -2.19
CA LEU A 66 8.33 -12.37 -1.64
C LEU A 66 8.28 -10.86 -1.87
N HIS A 67 9.41 -10.22 -2.19
CA HIS A 67 9.45 -8.82 -2.57
C HIS A 67 9.32 -8.65 -4.10
N ASN A 68 8.20 -9.08 -4.68
CA ASN A 68 7.97 -8.89 -6.11
C ASN A 68 6.48 -8.71 -6.42
N ILE A 69 6.21 -8.01 -7.52
CA ILE A 69 4.85 -7.70 -7.96
C ILE A 69 4.01 -8.98 -8.17
N PRO A 70 4.51 -10.07 -8.79
CA PRO A 70 3.71 -11.29 -8.95
C PRO A 70 3.24 -11.90 -7.62
N PHE A 71 4.04 -11.82 -6.55
CA PHE A 71 3.67 -12.33 -5.23
C PHE A 71 2.46 -11.61 -4.64
N THR A 72 2.20 -10.35 -5.05
CA THR A 72 0.98 -9.60 -4.70
C THR A 72 -0.30 -10.38 -5.02
N ILE A 73 -0.32 -11.18 -6.08
CA ILE A 73 -1.50 -11.99 -6.44
C ILE A 73 -1.80 -13.01 -5.35
N ILE A 74 -0.76 -13.64 -4.79
CA ILE A 74 -0.90 -14.59 -3.69
C ILE A 74 -1.41 -13.86 -2.44
N VAL A 75 -0.85 -12.69 -2.14
CA VAL A 75 -1.31 -11.86 -1.01
C VAL A 75 -2.77 -11.42 -1.19
N ALA A 76 -3.19 -11.08 -2.41
CA ALA A 76 -4.56 -10.72 -2.72
C ALA A 76 -5.53 -11.90 -2.50
N ILE A 77 -5.14 -13.12 -2.91
CA ILE A 77 -5.92 -14.34 -2.65
C ILE A 77 -6.05 -14.60 -1.15
N ILE A 78 -4.95 -14.47 -0.39
CA ILE A 78 -4.96 -14.61 1.07
C ILE A 78 -5.88 -13.56 1.69
N GLY A 79 -5.83 -12.31 1.22
CA GLY A 79 -6.71 -11.24 1.68
C GLY A 79 -8.18 -11.53 1.45
N ALA A 80 -8.55 -11.99 0.25
CA ALA A 80 -9.91 -12.44 -0.06
C ALA A 80 -10.36 -13.55 0.90
N PHE A 81 -9.51 -14.54 1.14
CA PHE A 81 -9.81 -15.64 2.05
C PHE A 81 -10.02 -15.15 3.50
N ILE A 82 -9.13 -14.30 4.02
CA ILE A 82 -9.27 -13.70 5.36
C ILE A 82 -10.56 -12.91 5.46
N GLY A 83 -10.87 -12.08 4.45
CA GLY A 83 -12.13 -11.33 4.40
C GLY A 83 -13.35 -12.25 4.45
N TYR A 84 -13.36 -13.31 3.62
CA TYR A 84 -14.44 -14.28 3.62
C TYR A 84 -14.60 -14.99 4.96
N VAL A 85 -13.50 -15.40 5.61
CA VAL A 85 -13.55 -16.03 6.93
C VAL A 85 -14.12 -15.07 7.98
N PHE A 86 -13.75 -13.79 7.93
CA PHE A 86 -14.14 -12.77 8.91
C PHE A 86 -15.59 -12.28 8.76
N TYR A 87 -16.08 -12.13 7.53
CA TYR A 87 -17.44 -11.64 7.24
C TYR A 87 -18.43 -12.72 6.85
N LYS A 88 -17.97 -13.92 6.46
CA LYS A 88 -18.81 -15.01 5.91
C LYS A 88 -19.68 -14.55 4.75
N ASN A 89 -19.19 -13.59 3.96
CA ASN A 89 -19.93 -12.97 2.85
C ASN A 89 -19.02 -12.88 1.61
N THR A 90 -19.48 -13.37 0.46
CA THR A 90 -18.70 -13.35 -0.78
C THR A 90 -18.52 -11.96 -1.38
N ARG A 91 -19.38 -10.99 -1.01
CA ARG A 91 -19.22 -9.58 -1.45
C ARG A 91 -17.92 -8.94 -0.95
N ILE A 92 -17.31 -9.51 0.11
CA ILE A 92 -16.05 -9.00 0.67
C ILE A 92 -14.81 -9.43 -0.14
N LEU A 93 -14.94 -10.45 -1.01
CA LEU A 93 -13.80 -11.09 -1.65
C LEU A 93 -12.97 -10.08 -2.44
N LEU A 94 -13.64 -9.28 -3.29
CA LEU A 94 -12.99 -8.27 -4.11
C LEU A 94 -12.36 -7.15 -3.26
N PRO A 95 -13.09 -6.42 -2.38
CA PRO A 95 -12.48 -5.34 -1.62
C PRO A 95 -11.36 -5.82 -0.68
N ALA A 96 -11.50 -7.00 -0.06
CA ALA A 96 -10.43 -7.56 0.77
C ALA A 96 -9.20 -7.96 -0.05
N SER A 97 -9.38 -8.51 -1.25
CA SER A 97 -8.25 -8.80 -2.15
C SER A 97 -7.48 -7.55 -2.55
N ILE A 98 -8.20 -6.46 -2.84
CA ILE A 98 -7.62 -5.18 -3.26
C ILE A 98 -6.90 -4.52 -2.09
N LEU A 99 -7.49 -4.47 -0.89
CA LEU A 99 -6.82 -3.92 0.29
C LEU A 99 -5.55 -4.70 0.66
N ALA A 100 -5.58 -6.02 0.55
CA ALA A 100 -4.40 -6.85 0.78
C ALA A 100 -3.30 -6.60 -0.26
N ALA A 101 -3.68 -6.44 -1.53
CA ALA A 101 -2.75 -6.06 -2.58
C ALA A 101 -2.14 -4.68 -2.32
N VAL A 102 -2.95 -3.68 -1.94
CA VAL A 102 -2.46 -2.34 -1.57
C VAL A 102 -1.51 -2.40 -0.38
N GLY A 103 -1.83 -3.19 0.66
CA GLY A 103 -0.95 -3.41 1.79
C GLY A 103 0.43 -3.89 1.37
N HIS A 104 0.49 -4.96 0.57
CA HIS A 104 1.76 -5.51 0.08
C HIS A 104 2.50 -4.57 -0.90
N LEU A 105 1.80 -3.98 -1.87
CA LEU A 105 2.39 -3.06 -2.84
C LEU A 105 2.92 -1.78 -2.16
N SER A 106 2.29 -1.35 -1.06
CA SER A 106 2.77 -0.23 -0.23
C SER A 106 4.08 -0.58 0.49
N HIS A 107 4.29 -1.85 0.85
CA HIS A 107 5.58 -2.31 1.36
C HIS A 107 6.67 -2.16 0.29
N LEU A 108 6.41 -2.68 -0.91
CA LEU A 108 7.38 -2.64 -2.02
C LEU A 108 7.81 -1.22 -2.38
N ILE A 109 6.85 -0.28 -2.47
CA ILE A 109 7.19 1.12 -2.80
C ILE A 109 7.95 1.79 -1.64
N LEU A 110 7.62 1.52 -0.38
CA LEU A 110 8.37 2.10 0.75
C LEU A 110 9.80 1.55 0.82
N ASP A 111 9.99 0.27 0.49
CA ASP A 111 11.30 -0.33 0.39
C ASP A 111 12.14 0.30 -0.73
N GLU A 112 11.54 0.54 -1.90
CA GLU A 112 12.20 1.24 -3.00
C GLU A 112 12.61 2.66 -2.57
N LEU A 113 11.70 3.41 -1.92
CA LEU A 113 11.95 4.78 -1.44
C LEU A 113 13.05 4.85 -0.37
N SER A 114 13.16 3.84 0.50
CA SER A 114 14.06 3.86 1.66
C SER A 114 15.46 3.32 1.40
N HIS A 115 15.64 2.43 0.42
CA HIS A 115 16.93 1.81 0.16
C HIS A 115 17.86 2.60 -0.75
N ASN A 116 17.54 3.86 -1.08
CA ASN A 116 18.26 4.59 -2.12
C ASN A 116 18.40 3.71 -3.39
N ASN A 117 17.31 3.04 -3.78
CA ASN A 117 17.18 2.14 -4.93
C ASN A 117 18.29 1.07 -5.09
N LYS A 118 18.97 0.68 -4.00
CA LYS A 118 19.93 -0.45 -4.02
C LYS A 118 19.26 -1.81 -4.16
N GLN A 119 17.97 -1.89 -3.85
CA GLN A 119 17.13 -3.05 -4.08
C GLN A 119 15.96 -2.61 -4.96
N GLN A 120 15.91 -3.16 -6.17
CA GLN A 120 14.96 -2.74 -7.20
C GLN A 120 13.84 -3.77 -7.28
N TYR A 121 12.83 -3.56 -6.45
CA TYR A 121 11.68 -4.47 -6.40
C TYR A 121 10.65 -4.13 -7.47
N LEU A 122 10.61 -2.86 -7.88
CA LEU A 122 9.72 -2.35 -8.93
C LEU A 122 10.36 -2.38 -10.32
N TYR A 123 11.69 -2.50 -10.40
CA TYR A 123 12.46 -2.42 -11.64
C TYR A 123 13.59 -3.47 -11.73
N PRO A 124 13.27 -4.76 -11.87
CA PRO A 124 14.26 -5.84 -11.78
C PRO A 124 15.32 -5.87 -12.91
N PHE A 125 15.25 -4.95 -13.88
CA PHE A 125 16.14 -4.89 -15.05
C PHE A 125 17.07 -3.66 -15.09
N ILE A 126 17.06 -2.77 -14.09
CA ILE A 126 17.67 -1.44 -14.20
C ILE A 126 18.83 -1.24 -13.22
N GLN A 127 19.99 -1.87 -13.41
CA GLN A 127 21.10 -1.97 -12.43
C GLN A 127 21.71 -0.70 -11.75
N GLU A 128 21.17 0.52 -11.88
CA GLU A 128 21.80 1.73 -11.31
C GLU A 128 21.18 2.24 -9.98
N ASP A 129 22.08 2.54 -9.03
CA ASP A 129 21.83 3.15 -7.71
C ASP A 129 21.16 4.54 -7.84
N PHE A 130 19.86 4.65 -7.56
CA PHE A 130 19.16 5.94 -7.49
C PHE A 130 19.17 6.48 -6.05
N ARG A 131 19.76 7.66 -5.86
CA ARG A 131 19.76 8.36 -4.55
C ARG A 131 19.03 9.68 -4.68
N PHE A 132 18.05 9.93 -3.81
CA PHE A 132 17.35 11.23 -3.73
C PHE A 132 18.30 12.40 -3.47
N GLU A 133 19.42 12.17 -2.76
CA GLU A 133 20.44 13.19 -2.48
C GLU A 133 21.28 13.58 -3.71
N ASN A 134 21.36 12.71 -4.72
CA ASN A 134 22.16 12.96 -5.93
C ASN A 134 21.44 13.82 -6.97
N ILE A 135 20.16 14.15 -6.76
CA ILE A 135 19.36 14.96 -7.68
C ILE A 135 20.03 16.32 -7.92
N ARG A 136 20.65 16.96 -6.91
CA ARG A 136 21.29 18.27 -7.11
C ARG A 136 22.62 18.24 -7.85
N ILE A 137 23.36 17.13 -7.79
CA ILE A 137 24.75 17.07 -8.31
C ILE A 137 24.79 16.47 -9.72
N ARG A 138 23.88 15.55 -10.07
CA ARG A 138 23.89 14.85 -11.36
C ARG A 138 23.19 15.59 -12.51
N ILE A 139 22.32 16.56 -12.19
CA ILE A 139 21.64 17.42 -13.19
C ILE A 139 22.65 18.22 -14.04
N ILE A 140 23.89 18.37 -13.58
CA ILE A 140 24.87 19.29 -14.19
C ILE A 140 25.60 18.68 -15.41
N ILE A 141 25.61 17.36 -15.65
CA ILE A 141 26.58 16.77 -16.60
C ILE A 141 26.01 15.89 -17.74
N ASP A 142 24.82 15.29 -17.65
CA ASP A 142 24.32 14.46 -18.78
C ASP A 142 22.78 14.46 -18.91
N GLY A 143 22.26 14.91 -20.06
CA GLY A 143 20.81 14.99 -20.33
C GLY A 143 20.08 13.64 -20.22
N ILE A 144 20.77 12.52 -20.40
CA ILE A 144 20.22 11.16 -20.22
C ILE A 144 19.83 10.91 -18.75
N SER A 145 20.60 11.45 -17.80
CA SER A 145 20.30 11.30 -16.37
C SER A 145 19.04 12.07 -15.96
N LEU A 146 18.78 13.24 -16.57
CA LEU A 146 17.59 14.04 -16.28
C LEU A 146 16.31 13.33 -16.72
N PHE A 147 16.27 12.83 -17.96
CA PHE A 147 15.10 12.08 -18.47
C PHE A 147 14.85 10.81 -17.66
N TYR A 148 15.91 10.09 -17.29
CA TYR A 148 15.83 8.91 -16.45
C TYR A 148 15.22 9.23 -15.07
N HIS A 149 15.72 10.24 -14.37
CA HIS A 149 15.19 10.63 -13.06
C HIS A 149 13.74 11.15 -13.12
N GLN A 150 13.39 11.92 -14.16
CA GLN A 150 12.01 12.37 -14.37
C GLN A 150 11.05 11.19 -14.62
N SER A 151 11.47 10.19 -15.39
CA SER A 151 10.65 9.00 -15.66
C SER A 151 10.40 8.14 -14.42
N GLN A 152 11.40 7.98 -13.55
CA GLN A 152 11.25 7.25 -12.28
C GLN A 152 10.36 8.00 -11.29
N PHE A 153 10.53 9.32 -11.18
CA PHE A 153 9.66 10.13 -10.35
C PHE A 153 8.20 10.05 -10.83
N LEU A 154 7.97 10.19 -12.14
CA LEU A 154 6.64 10.07 -12.72
C LEU A 154 6.03 8.70 -12.43
N PHE A 155 6.79 7.62 -12.61
CA PHE A 155 6.30 6.28 -12.28
C PHE A 155 5.96 6.12 -10.81
N MET A 156 6.79 6.63 -9.88
CA MET A 156 6.48 6.59 -8.44
C MET A 156 5.18 7.33 -8.13
N VAL A 157 4.96 8.51 -8.72
CA VAL A 157 3.72 9.27 -8.56
C VAL A 157 2.52 8.49 -9.12
N LEU A 158 2.64 7.93 -10.31
CA LEU A 158 1.58 7.13 -10.94
C LEU A 158 1.27 5.86 -10.14
N TYR A 159 2.30 5.21 -9.60
CA TYR A 159 2.13 4.02 -8.77
C TYR A 159 1.45 4.37 -7.45
N PHE A 160 1.85 5.46 -6.80
CA PHE A 160 1.17 5.94 -5.59
C PHE A 160 -0.30 6.31 -5.87
N ALA A 161 -0.57 7.01 -6.98
CA ALA A 161 -1.92 7.33 -7.41
C ALA A 161 -2.75 6.08 -7.71
N PHE A 162 -2.15 5.08 -8.35
CA PHE A 162 -2.78 3.79 -8.61
C PHE A 162 -3.18 3.07 -7.32
N LEU A 163 -2.28 3.02 -6.33
CA LEU A 163 -2.60 2.45 -5.00
C LEU A 163 -3.71 3.21 -4.30
N ALA A 164 -3.71 4.55 -4.39
CA ALA A 164 -4.77 5.37 -3.82
C ALA A 164 -6.12 5.09 -4.48
N ILE A 165 -6.18 4.97 -5.82
CA ILE A 165 -7.40 4.63 -6.56
C ILE A 165 -7.90 3.24 -6.16
N MET A 166 -7.01 2.24 -6.08
CA MET A 166 -7.36 0.89 -5.62
C MET A 166 -7.95 0.91 -4.21
N ALA A 167 -7.32 1.64 -3.28
CA ALA A 167 -7.79 1.75 -1.91
C ALA A 167 -9.16 2.43 -1.85
N ILE A 168 -9.35 3.55 -2.55
CA ILE A 168 -10.63 4.27 -2.63
C ILE A 168 -11.72 3.35 -3.17
N PHE A 169 -11.46 2.64 -4.26
CA PHE A 169 -12.42 1.70 -4.84
C PHE A 169 -12.80 0.59 -3.84
N ALA A 170 -11.82 0.00 -3.14
CA ALA A 170 -12.11 -1.01 -2.14
C ALA A 170 -12.90 -0.45 -0.96
N LEU A 171 -12.59 0.77 -0.50
CA LEU A 171 -13.31 1.45 0.57
C LEU A 171 -14.77 1.76 0.18
N GLU A 172 -15.00 2.21 -1.05
CA GLU A 172 -16.34 2.44 -1.59
C GLU A 172 -17.17 1.15 -1.58
N GLN A 173 -16.59 0.04 -2.04
CA GLN A 173 -17.24 -1.29 -2.00
C GLN A 173 -17.54 -1.78 -0.56
N LEU A 174 -16.82 -1.27 0.43
CA LEU A 174 -17.05 -1.53 1.86
C LEU A 174 -18.04 -0.56 2.50
N GLY A 175 -18.60 0.38 1.74
CA GLY A 175 -19.58 1.36 2.23
C GLY A 175 -18.98 2.63 2.81
N TYR A 176 -17.66 2.83 2.72
CA TYR A 176 -17.02 4.10 3.07
C TYR A 176 -17.20 5.08 1.89
N GLU A 177 -18.36 5.74 1.85
CA GLU A 177 -18.60 6.81 0.89
C GLU A 177 -17.81 8.07 1.27
N ILE A 178 -17.00 8.58 0.35
CA ILE A 178 -16.46 9.94 0.44
C ILE A 178 -17.61 10.92 0.13
N ARG A 179 -18.48 11.14 1.11
CA ARG A 179 -19.58 12.11 0.98
C ARG A 179 -19.02 13.53 1.02
N TYR A 180 -18.82 14.14 -0.15
CA TYR A 180 -18.78 15.59 -0.25
C TYR A 180 -20.17 16.13 0.10
N LYS A 181 -20.37 16.58 1.35
CA LYS A 181 -21.50 17.47 1.64
C LYS A 181 -21.27 18.74 0.82
N LYS A 182 -22.08 18.95 -0.22
CA LYS A 182 -22.26 20.27 -0.81
C LYS A 182 -22.77 21.15 0.34
N GLN A 183 -21.92 22.02 0.88
CA GLN A 183 -22.37 23.07 1.78
C GLN A 183 -23.31 23.95 0.94
N GLY A 184 -24.60 23.85 1.24
CA GLY A 184 -25.62 24.77 0.76
C GLY A 184 -25.72 25.96 1.68
#